data_AF-J9C4L0-F1
#
_entry.id   AF-J9C4L0-F1
#
_cell.length_a   1.000
_cell.length_b   1.000
_cell.length_c   1.000
_cell.angle_alpha   90.00
_cell.angle_beta   90.00
_cell.angle_gamma   90.00
#
_symmetry.space_group_name_H-M   'P 1'
#
loop_
_entity.id
_entity.type
_entity.pdbx_description
1 polymer ?
#
loop_
_entity_poly.entity_id
_entity_poly.type
_entity_poly.pdbx_seq_one_letter_code
_entity_poly.pdbx_strand_id
1 'polypeptide(L)' 'NIRIGCFGPSTAKAVKDAGLRLDVEAPTPEAPSMTAALDLFLKKQQEGKE' A
#
# COMPACT_ATOMS: atom_id res chain seq x y z
N ASN A 1 13.39 -6.65 -4.13
CA ASN A 1 11.94 -6.51 -4.42
C ASN A 1 11.40 -5.35 -3.60
N ILE A 2 11.32 -4.15 -4.17
CA ILE A 2 10.91 -2.93 -3.45
C ILE A 2 9.39 -2.77 -3.58
N ARG A 3 8.71 -2.43 -2.48
CA ARG A 3 7.29 -2.10 -2.45
C ARG A 3 7.16 -0.68 -1.91
N ILE A 4 6.31 0.13 -2.53
CA ILE A 4 6.15 1.52 -2.12
C ILE A 4 4.80 1.66 -1.44
N GLY A 5 4.85 1.98 -0.15
CA GLY A 5 3.67 2.24 0.66
C GLY A 5 3.55 3.72 0.99
N CYS A 6 2.33 4.27 1.04
CA CYS A 6 2.11 5.64 1.48
C CYS A 6 1.02 5.74 2.55
N PHE A 7 1.15 6.75 3.41
CA PHE A 7 0.12 7.15 4.36
C PHE A 7 -0.51 8.48 3.92
N GLY A 8 -1.81 8.46 3.62
CA GLY A 8 -2.64 9.59 3.25
C GLY A 8 -2.72 9.87 1.74
N PRO A 9 -3.81 10.49 1.29
CA PRO A 9 -4.04 10.80 -0.13
C PRO A 9 -3.01 11.78 -0.70
N SER A 10 -2.50 12.71 0.11
CA SER A 10 -1.47 13.66 -0.31
C SER A 10 -0.15 12.97 -0.67
N THR A 11 0.25 11.98 0.13
CA THR A 11 1.47 11.20 -0.11
C THR A 11 1.26 10.24 -1.29
N ALA A 12 0.08 9.63 -1.42
CA ALA A 12 -0.28 8.80 -2.56
C ALA A 12 -0.17 9.57 -3.89
N LYS A 13 -0.64 10.83 -3.89
CA LYS A 13 -0.51 11.72 -5.04
C LYS A 13 0.96 12.03 -5.34
N ALA A 14 1.77 12.37 -4.34
CA ALA A 14 3.19 12.65 -4.54
C ALA A 14 3.95 11.44 -5.12
N VAL A 15 3.62 10.22 -4.70
CA VAL A 15 4.18 8.98 -5.26
C VAL A 15 3.79 8.82 -6.74
N LYS A 16 2.53 9.05 -7.08
CA LYS A 16 2.03 8.98 -8.47
C LYS A 16 2.64 10.07 -9.36
N ASP A 17 2.73 11.30 -8.85
CA ASP A 17 3.33 12.44 -9.56
C ASP A 17 4.84 12.23 -9.80
N ALA A 18 5.51 11.50 -8.89
CA ALA A 18 6.90 11.05 -9.06
C ALA A 18 7.07 9.88 -10.04
N GLY A 19 5.98 9.36 -10.64
CA GLY A 19 6.00 8.21 -11.55
C GLY A 19 6.31 6.88 -10.85
N LEU A 20 6.15 6.82 -9.53
CA LEU A 20 6.39 5.61 -8.75
C LEU A 20 5.11 4.78 -8.66
N ARG A 21 5.29 3.45 -8.68
CA ARG A 21 4.18 2.52 -8.44
C ARG A 21 3.77 2.58 -6.97
N LEU A 22 2.47 2.57 -6.69
CA LEU A 22 1.97 2.52 -5.32
C LEU A 22 1.44 1.12 -5.02
N ASP A 23 2.10 0.40 -4.11
CA ASP A 23 1.79 -0.98 -3.74
C ASP A 23 0.88 -1.05 -2.50
N VAL A 24 1.01 -0.11 -1.57
CA VAL A 24 0.25 -0.07 -0.30
C VAL A 24 -0.21 1.36 -0.01
N GLU A 25 -1.48 1.54 0.34
CA GLU A 25 -2.02 2.84 0.75
C GLU A 25 -2.82 2.67 2.04
N ALA A 26 -2.68 3.62 2.96
CA ALA A 26 -3.53 3.76 4.14
C ALA A 26 -3.73 5.26 4.43
N PRO A 27 -4.77 5.72 5.14
CA PRO A 27 -5.93 4.94 5.53
C PRO A 27 -6.82 4.65 4.32
N THR A 28 -7.33 3.43 4.25
CA THR A 28 -8.41 3.03 3.34
C THR A 28 -9.56 2.44 4.16
N PRO A 29 -10.78 2.30 3.62
CA PRO A 29 -11.91 1.70 4.35
C PRO A 29 -11.60 0.30 4.90
N GLU A 30 -10.78 -0.46 4.17
CA GLU A 30 -10.34 -1.81 4.53
C GLU A 30 -9.14 -1.79 5.49
N ALA A 31 -8.33 -0.73 5.46
CA ALA A 31 -7.09 -0.59 6.22
C ALA A 31 -7.00 0.79 6.88
N PRO A 32 -7.56 0.99 8.08
CA PRO A 32 -7.56 2.30 8.76
C PRO A 32 -6.16 2.73 9.25
N SER A 33 -5.19 1.82 9.27
CA SER A 33 -3.81 2.09 9.72
C SER A 33 -2.78 1.43 8.81
N MET A 34 -1.54 1.94 8.84
CA MET A 34 -0.42 1.33 8.09
C MET A 34 -0.18 -0.13 8.48
N THR A 35 -0.39 -0.48 9.76
CA THR A 35 -0.23 -1.86 10.24
C THR A 35 -1.26 -2.79 9.61
N ALA A 36 -2.53 -2.35 9.53
CA ALA A 36 -3.60 -3.10 8.86
C ALA A 36 -3.34 -3.23 7.35
N ALA A 37 -2.86 -2.15 6.71
CA ALA A 37 -2.54 -2.17 5.29
C ALA A 37 -1.39 -3.13 4.97
N LEU A 38 -0.39 -3.22 5.86
CA LEU A 38 0.71 -4.17 5.72
C LEU A 38 0.25 -5.62 5.92
N ASP A 39 -0.63 -5.89 6.88
CA ASP A 39 -1.18 -7.23 7.11
C ASP A 39 -1.97 -7.74 5.88
N LEU A 40 -2.88 -6.91 5.35
CA LEU A 40 -3.62 -7.20 4.11
C LEU A 40 -2.69 -7.42 2.93
N PHE A 41 -1.65 -6.60 2.83
CA PHE A 41 -0.67 -6.72 1.76
C PHE A 41 0.13 -8.03 1.85
N LEU A 42 0.61 -8.39 3.04
CA LEU A 42 1.34 -9.64 3.25
C LEU A 42 0.46 -10.88 3.02
N LYS A 43 -0.84 -10.81 3.37
CA LYS A 43 -1.82 -11.86 3.06
C LYS A 43 -2.03 -12.03 1.56
N LYS A 44 -2.33 -10.95 0.83
CA LYS A 44 -2.49 -10.97 -0.64
C LYS A 44 -1.25 -11.51 -1.37
N GLN A 45 -0.06 -11.26 -0.83
CA GLN A 45 1.20 -11.75 -1.41
C GLN A 45 1.48 -13.22 -1.13
N GLN A 46 0.86 -13.80 -0.11
CA GLN A 46 0.91 -15.23 0.16
C GLN A 46 -0.13 -15.98 -0.68
N GLU A 47 -1.31 -15.41 -0.92
CA GLU A 47 -2.37 -16.00 -1.77
C GLU A 47 -1.99 -16.05 -3.26
N GLY A 48 -1.15 -15.12 -3.74
CA GLY A 48 -0.65 -15.13 -5.13
C GLY A 48 0.46 -16.16 -5.42
N LYS A 49 0.70 -17.14 -4.54
CA LYS A 49 1.75 -18.17 -4.66
C LYS A 49 1.22 -19.60 -4.87
N GLU A 50 -0.07 -19.77 -5.17
CA GLU A 50 -0.64 -21.06 -5.58
C GLU A 50 -0.62 -21.26 -7.10
#